data_AF-A0A0A8K4C5-F1
#
_entry.id   AF-A0A0A8K4C5-F1
#
_cell.length_a   1.000
_cell.length_b   1.000
_cell.length_c   1.000
_cell.angle_alpha   90.00
_cell.angle_beta   90.00
_cell.angle_gamma   90.00
#
_symmetry.space_group_name_H-M   'P 1'
#
loop_
_entity.id
_entity.type
_entity.pdbx_description
1 polymer ?
#
loop_
_entity_poly.entity_id
_entity_poly.type
_entity_poly.pdbx_seq_one_letter_code
_entity_poly.pdbx_strand_id
1 'polypeptide(L)'
;MCCAHRLLSAALAALSLLVLALMAVPSSGAAGPVELDNAGLVQMLENLGYEPKEGKYPNGNPFQTIAGATPELTWSANLSVNPSTHLIWLEMNFWSLQGDQKFPYDVLLEALERNFQLDTMRYVYLKESRKFRLAGSLPNRDIKPVQIKALIDEAVNEAQQTQHLWNPNKWRQQPAKDEPAKAPDQEEAAEQEAP
;
A
#
# COMPACT_ATOMS: atom_id res chain seq x y z
N MET A 1 1.98 42.53 -81.64
CA MET A 1 3.40 42.17 -81.62
C MET A 1 3.84 42.01 -80.17
N CYS A 2 4.34 40.80 -79.87
CA CYS A 2 5.25 40.40 -78.80
C CYS A 2 5.07 40.96 -77.38
N CYS A 3 4.56 40.11 -76.47
CA CYS A 3 5.26 39.76 -75.22
C CYS A 3 4.43 38.74 -74.43
N ALA A 4 4.46 37.49 -74.89
CA ALA A 4 4.06 36.32 -74.13
C ALA A 4 5.31 35.48 -73.83
N HIS A 5 5.30 34.79 -72.69
CA HIS A 5 6.18 33.66 -72.34
C HIS A 5 7.58 33.97 -71.81
N ARG A 6 7.76 34.51 -70.59
CA ARG A 6 9.03 34.38 -69.84
C ARG A 6 8.93 34.31 -68.30
N LEU A 7 7.83 33.81 -67.74
CA LEU A 7 7.72 33.66 -66.27
C LEU A 7 7.04 32.34 -65.89
N LEU A 8 7.62 31.20 -66.29
CA LEU A 8 7.08 29.89 -65.90
C LEU A 8 8.13 28.77 -65.98
N SER A 9 9.29 28.92 -65.31
CA SER A 9 10.30 27.84 -65.28
C SER A 9 11.17 27.74 -64.02
N ALA A 10 10.76 28.31 -62.88
CA ALA A 10 11.61 28.32 -61.68
C ALA A 10 10.91 27.82 -60.40
N ALA A 11 9.85 27.02 -60.49
CA ALA A 11 9.08 26.56 -59.33
C ALA A 11 8.89 25.04 -59.27
N LEU A 12 9.76 24.24 -59.90
CA LEU A 12 9.60 22.77 -59.95
C LEU A 12 10.85 21.95 -59.60
N ALA A 13 11.87 22.55 -58.96
CA ALA A 13 13.10 21.83 -58.57
C ALA A 13 13.40 21.87 -57.07
N ALA A 14 12.48 22.37 -56.23
CA ALA A 14 12.65 22.47 -54.77
C ALA A 14 11.63 21.61 -53.99
N LEU A 15 10.95 20.67 -54.66
CA LEU A 15 9.94 19.80 -54.04
C LEU A 15 10.31 18.30 -54.08
N SER A 16 11.56 17.96 -54.40
CA SER A 16 12.01 16.55 -54.50
C SER A 16 13.10 16.16 -53.51
N LEU A 17 13.55 17.08 -52.65
CA LEU A 17 14.53 16.82 -51.58
C LEU A 17 13.94 16.80 -50.16
N LEU A 18 12.61 16.91 -50.01
CA LEU A 18 11.93 16.90 -48.71
C LEU A 18 11.14 15.61 -48.43
N VAL A 19 11.36 14.53 -49.20
CA VAL A 19 10.63 13.26 -49.04
C VAL A 19 11.52 12.12 -48.53
N LEU A 20 12.85 12.30 -48.46
CA LEU A 20 13.78 11.25 -48.01
C LEU A 20 14.31 11.42 -46.56
N ALA A 21 13.75 12.32 -45.76
CA ALA A 21 14.15 12.51 -44.36
C ALA A 21 13.17 11.86 -43.34
N LEU A 22 12.15 11.12 -43.79
CA LEU A 22 11.07 10.61 -42.92
C LEU A 22 11.22 9.15 -42.46
N MET A 23 12.32 8.46 -42.75
CA MET A 23 12.46 7.01 -42.49
C MET A 23 13.56 6.62 -41.51
N ALA A 24 14.09 7.57 -40.74
CA ALA A 24 14.96 7.28 -39.60
C ALA A 24 14.20 7.57 -38.30
N VAL A 25 13.07 6.88 -38.07
CA VAL A 25 12.58 6.74 -36.70
C VAL A 25 13.62 5.85 -36.03
N PRO A 26 14.41 6.35 -35.06
CA PRO A 26 15.27 5.46 -34.30
C PRO A 26 14.35 4.38 -33.72
N SER A 27 14.61 3.13 -34.07
CA SER A 27 14.07 2.01 -33.33
C SER A 27 14.57 2.20 -31.90
N SER A 28 13.78 2.85 -31.05
CA SER A 28 13.89 2.72 -29.62
C SER A 28 13.67 1.25 -29.37
N GLY A 29 14.78 0.48 -29.38
CA GLY A 29 14.78 -0.89 -28.91
C GLY A 29 14.08 -0.83 -27.57
N ALA A 30 12.93 -1.50 -27.47
CA ALA A 30 12.06 -1.42 -26.32
C ALA A 30 12.95 -1.69 -25.11
N ALA A 31 13.20 -0.63 -24.31
CA ALA A 31 13.97 -0.78 -23.10
C ALA A 31 13.30 -1.90 -22.31
N GLY A 32 14.11 -2.86 -21.84
CA GLY A 32 13.60 -3.90 -20.97
C GLY A 32 12.84 -3.28 -19.80
N PRO A 33 11.94 -4.05 -19.17
CA PRO A 33 11.16 -3.54 -18.06
C PRO A 33 12.04 -2.86 -17.01
N VAL A 34 11.65 -1.66 -16.60
CA VAL A 34 12.40 -0.87 -15.61
C VAL A 34 11.87 -1.23 -14.23
N GLU A 35 12.74 -1.78 -13.39
CA GLU A 35 12.47 -2.00 -11.97
C GLU A 35 13.02 -0.84 -11.14
N LEU A 36 12.32 -0.45 -10.07
CA LEU A 36 12.85 0.54 -9.13
C LEU A 36 13.79 -0.14 -8.14
N ASP A 37 14.92 0.51 -7.85
CA ASP A 37 15.65 0.28 -6.62
C ASP A 37 15.14 1.24 -5.51
N ASN A 38 15.79 1.22 -4.35
CA ASN A 38 15.38 2.10 -3.24
C ASN A 38 15.59 3.59 -3.56
N ALA A 39 16.60 3.95 -4.36
CA ALA A 39 16.83 5.34 -4.74
C ALA A 39 15.74 5.83 -5.70
N GLY A 40 15.35 4.99 -6.66
CA GLY A 40 14.23 5.24 -7.57
C GLY A 40 12.90 5.36 -6.83
N LEU A 41 12.68 4.54 -5.79
CA LEU A 41 11.50 4.66 -4.93
C LEU A 41 11.48 6.01 -4.17
N VAL A 42 12.61 6.45 -3.59
CA VAL A 42 12.72 7.76 -2.92
C VAL A 42 12.36 8.88 -3.88
N GLN A 43 12.99 8.91 -5.05
CA GLN A 43 12.74 9.96 -6.05
C GLN A 43 11.27 9.95 -6.51
N MET A 44 10.67 8.77 -6.65
CA MET A 44 9.26 8.66 -7.01
C MET A 44 8.34 9.22 -5.92
N LEU A 45 8.64 8.97 -4.64
CA LEU A 45 7.88 9.50 -3.51
C LEU A 45 8.02 11.02 -3.38
N GLU A 46 9.22 11.57 -3.57
CA GLU A 46 9.48 13.01 -3.57
C GLU A 46 8.71 13.71 -4.70
N ASN A 47 8.71 13.12 -5.91
CA ASN A 47 7.93 13.63 -7.04
C ASN A 47 6.41 13.61 -6.80
N LEU A 48 5.93 12.76 -5.90
CA LEU A 48 4.53 12.71 -5.46
C LEU A 48 4.24 13.72 -4.32
N GLY A 49 5.24 14.46 -3.84
CA GLY A 49 5.11 15.46 -2.78
C GLY A 49 5.24 14.90 -1.37
N TYR A 50 5.75 13.67 -1.20
CA TYR A 50 6.05 13.12 0.12
C TYR A 50 7.48 13.46 0.55
N GLU A 51 7.71 13.47 1.87
CA GLU A 51 9.03 13.60 2.49
C GLU A 51 9.47 12.24 3.06
N PRO A 52 10.02 11.32 2.25
CA PRO A 52 10.40 9.99 2.71
C PRO A 52 11.55 10.05 3.73
N LYS A 53 11.38 9.32 4.83
CA LYS A 53 12.43 9.12 5.85
C LYS A 53 12.93 7.68 5.80
N GLU A 54 14.22 7.51 5.55
CA GLU A 54 14.83 6.18 5.51
C GLU A 54 14.78 5.51 6.90
N GLY A 55 14.41 4.23 6.91
CA GLY A 55 14.49 3.34 8.05
C GLY A 55 15.01 1.96 7.62
N LYS A 56 15.22 1.07 8.60
CA LYS A 56 15.67 -0.31 8.35
C LYS A 56 14.84 -1.30 9.14
N TYR A 57 14.39 -2.36 8.47
CA TYR A 57 13.78 -3.51 9.13
C TYR A 57 14.82 -4.26 9.98
N PRO A 58 14.39 -5.14 10.91
CA PRO A 58 15.31 -5.94 11.72
C PRO A 58 16.28 -6.80 10.91
N ASN A 59 15.90 -7.19 9.68
CA ASN A 59 16.77 -7.93 8.75
C ASN A 59 17.74 -7.03 7.96
N GLY A 60 17.79 -5.72 8.24
CA GLY A 60 18.66 -4.75 7.57
C GLY A 60 18.11 -4.16 6.27
N ASN A 61 16.98 -4.68 5.74
CA ASN A 61 16.39 -4.17 4.52
C ASN A 61 15.90 -2.72 4.73
N PRO A 62 16.22 -1.79 3.81
CA PRO A 62 15.77 -0.41 3.91
C PRO A 62 14.27 -0.29 3.62
N PHE A 63 13.64 0.71 4.21
CA PHE A 63 12.30 1.18 3.87
C PHE A 63 12.23 2.70 3.94
N GLN A 64 11.24 3.28 3.26
CA GLN A 64 10.93 4.70 3.26
C GLN A 64 9.65 4.94 4.04
N THR A 65 9.73 5.70 5.12
CA THR A 65 8.56 6.11 5.91
C THR A 65 8.01 7.39 5.31
N ILE A 66 6.75 7.38 4.93
CA ILE A 66 5.99 8.58 4.59
C ILE A 66 4.90 8.79 5.64
N ALA A 67 4.50 10.04 5.83
CA ALA A 67 3.42 10.40 6.75
C ALA A 67 2.51 11.44 6.11
N GLY A 68 1.27 11.48 6.56
CA GLY A 68 0.29 12.46 6.11
C GLY A 68 -0.84 12.58 7.12
N ALA A 69 -1.77 13.48 6.80
CA ALA A 69 -2.96 13.71 7.60
C ALA A 69 -4.17 13.98 6.72
N THR A 70 -5.31 13.48 7.16
CA THR A 70 -6.65 13.89 6.74
C THR A 70 -7.34 14.54 7.96
N PRO A 71 -8.50 15.18 7.80
CA PRO A 71 -9.25 15.73 8.94
C PRO A 71 -9.57 14.70 10.04
N GLU A 72 -9.60 13.40 9.71
CA GLU A 72 -10.05 12.33 10.60
C GLU A 72 -8.94 11.35 11.00
N LEU A 73 -7.77 11.43 10.35
CA LEU A 73 -6.70 10.45 10.48
C LEU A 73 -5.33 11.05 10.20
N THR A 74 -4.44 11.04 11.20
CA THR A 74 -3.00 11.13 10.99
C THR A 74 -2.46 9.73 10.73
N TRP A 75 -1.67 9.56 9.68
CA TRP A 75 -1.19 8.25 9.24
C TRP A 75 0.30 8.24 8.91
N SER A 76 0.88 7.05 8.97
CA SER A 76 2.23 6.78 8.48
C SER A 76 2.27 5.43 7.77
N ALA A 77 3.06 5.33 6.71
CA ALA A 77 3.25 4.11 5.94
C ALA A 77 4.73 3.91 5.62
N ASN A 78 5.16 2.65 5.65
CA ASN A 78 6.49 2.24 5.22
C ASN A 78 6.39 1.64 3.82
N LEU A 79 7.21 2.12 2.89
CA LEU A 79 7.36 1.53 1.57
C LEU A 79 8.74 0.90 1.41
N SER A 80 8.82 -0.28 0.81
CA SER A 80 10.10 -0.94 0.55
C SER A 80 10.11 -1.70 -0.76
N VAL A 81 11.26 -1.71 -1.42
CA VAL A 81 11.51 -2.61 -2.56
C VAL A 81 12.06 -3.92 -2.02
N ASN A 82 11.37 -5.03 -2.30
CA ASN A 82 11.88 -6.36 -2.00
C ASN A 82 12.61 -6.91 -3.24
N PRO A 83 13.95 -7.00 -3.23
CA PRO A 83 14.73 -7.43 -4.38
C PRO A 83 14.51 -8.90 -4.73
N SER A 84 14.09 -9.74 -3.78
CA SER A 84 13.89 -11.17 -4.02
C SER A 84 12.53 -11.48 -4.64
N THR A 85 11.52 -10.67 -4.35
CA THR A 85 10.15 -10.90 -4.87
C THR A 85 9.79 -9.97 -6.02
N HIS A 86 10.64 -9.00 -6.37
CA HIS A 86 10.35 -7.96 -7.35
C HIS A 86 9.02 -7.24 -7.04
N LEU A 87 8.79 -6.93 -5.76
CA LEU A 87 7.59 -6.23 -5.28
C LEU A 87 7.97 -4.94 -4.56
N ILE A 88 7.11 -3.94 -4.70
CA ILE A 88 7.06 -2.77 -3.82
C ILE A 88 6.00 -3.06 -2.77
N TRP A 89 6.41 -3.12 -1.51
CA TRP A 89 5.51 -3.30 -0.36
C TRP A 89 5.13 -1.96 0.23
N LEU A 90 3.87 -1.83 0.65
CA LEU A 90 3.38 -0.74 1.49
C LEU A 90 2.83 -1.34 2.78
N GLU A 91 3.25 -0.81 3.92
CA GLU A 91 2.75 -1.18 5.25
C GLU A 91 2.26 0.06 5.98
N MET A 92 0.94 0.20 6.14
CA MET A 92 0.37 1.26 6.97
C MET A 92 0.41 0.83 8.44
N ASN A 93 1.01 1.68 9.27
CA ASN A 93 1.16 1.42 10.70
C ASN A 93 -0.04 2.01 11.44
N PHE A 94 -0.91 1.16 11.98
CA PHE A 94 -2.05 1.61 12.79
C PHE A 94 -1.69 1.74 14.26
N TRP A 95 -1.40 0.60 14.88
CA TRP A 95 -1.24 0.52 16.32
C TRP A 95 -0.50 -0.77 16.71
N SER A 96 0.10 -0.77 17.90
CA SER A 96 0.81 -1.92 18.47
C SER A 96 0.26 -2.20 19.87
N LEU A 97 -0.12 -3.45 20.15
CA LEU A 97 -0.52 -3.86 21.49
C LEU A 97 0.61 -3.60 22.48
N GLN A 98 0.28 -2.98 23.61
CA GLN A 98 1.21 -2.79 24.73
C GLN A 98 0.91 -3.81 25.84
N GLY A 99 1.93 -4.22 26.60
CA GLY A 99 1.74 -5.04 27.80
C GLY A 99 0.95 -6.33 27.54
N ASP A 100 -0.12 -6.58 28.28
CA ASP A 100 -0.98 -7.76 28.20
C ASP A 100 -2.24 -7.54 27.34
N GLN A 101 -2.37 -6.39 26.66
CA GLN A 101 -3.51 -6.08 25.81
C GLN A 101 -3.73 -7.15 24.73
N LYS A 102 -5.00 -7.47 24.46
CA LYS A 102 -5.40 -8.40 23.40
C LYS A 102 -6.29 -7.67 22.40
N PHE A 103 -6.16 -8.02 21.13
CA PHE A 103 -7.16 -7.62 20.14
C PHE A 103 -8.49 -8.30 20.47
N PRO A 104 -9.62 -7.57 20.39
CA PRO A 104 -10.94 -8.19 20.47
C PRO A 104 -11.09 -9.24 19.38
N TYR A 105 -11.65 -10.39 19.74
CA TYR A 105 -11.79 -11.53 18.83
C TYR A 105 -12.66 -11.20 17.63
N ASP A 106 -13.78 -10.52 17.87
CA ASP A 106 -14.72 -10.05 16.85
C ASP A 106 -14.06 -9.07 15.88
N VAL A 107 -13.23 -8.15 16.38
CA VAL A 107 -12.46 -7.21 15.55
C VAL A 107 -11.49 -7.93 14.61
N LEU A 108 -10.75 -8.93 15.11
CA LEU A 108 -9.84 -9.70 14.24
C LEU A 108 -10.60 -10.52 13.20
N LEU A 109 -11.72 -11.13 13.59
CA LEU A 109 -12.53 -11.91 12.65
C LEU A 109 -13.12 -11.01 11.56
N GLU A 110 -13.67 -9.85 11.93
CA GLU A 110 -14.20 -8.88 10.97
C GLU A 110 -13.11 -8.38 10.01
N ALA A 111 -11.89 -8.15 10.49
CA ALA A 111 -10.77 -7.78 9.62
C ALA A 111 -10.35 -8.90 8.66
N LEU A 112 -10.38 -10.16 9.10
CA LEU A 112 -10.12 -11.31 8.23
C LEU A 112 -11.22 -11.48 7.18
N GLU A 113 -12.48 -11.24 7.52
CA GLU A 113 -13.58 -11.22 6.56
C GLU A 113 -13.42 -10.07 5.56
N ARG A 114 -13.04 -8.87 6.04
CA ARG A 114 -12.78 -7.69 5.20
C ARG A 114 -11.70 -7.95 4.15
N ASN A 115 -10.70 -8.78 4.44
CA ASN A 115 -9.66 -9.15 3.47
C ASN A 115 -10.20 -9.78 2.17
N PHE A 116 -11.37 -10.42 2.18
CA PHE A 116 -12.00 -10.94 0.96
C PHE A 116 -12.57 -9.85 0.06
N GLN A 117 -12.83 -8.67 0.61
CA GLN A 117 -13.40 -7.53 -0.12
C GLN A 117 -12.33 -6.57 -0.63
N LEU A 118 -11.08 -6.73 -0.19
CA LEU A 118 -9.97 -5.89 -0.58
C LEU A 118 -9.24 -6.47 -1.80
N ASP A 119 -8.82 -5.60 -2.71
CA ASP A 119 -8.11 -6.01 -3.92
C ASP A 119 -6.61 -6.12 -3.65
N THR A 120 -5.94 -5.00 -3.40
CA THR A 120 -4.47 -4.95 -3.27
C THR A 120 -4.00 -4.95 -1.81
N MET A 121 -4.87 -4.53 -0.87
CA MET A 121 -4.55 -4.38 0.54
C MET A 121 -5.05 -5.55 1.40
N ARG A 122 -4.36 -5.89 2.49
CA ARG A 122 -4.78 -6.91 3.46
C ARG A 122 -4.47 -6.47 4.88
N TYR A 123 -5.37 -6.76 5.80
CA TYR A 123 -5.10 -6.75 7.23
C TYR A 123 -4.21 -7.92 7.60
N VAL A 124 -3.12 -7.62 8.28
CA VAL A 124 -2.12 -8.59 8.72
C VAL A 124 -1.85 -8.40 10.20
N TYR A 125 -1.88 -9.51 10.94
CA TYR A 125 -1.44 -9.55 12.34
C TYR A 125 -0.06 -10.21 12.44
N LEU A 126 0.93 -9.45 12.89
CA LEU A 126 2.28 -9.93 13.10
C LEU A 126 2.45 -10.32 14.57
N LYS A 127 2.36 -11.62 14.87
CA LYS A 127 2.40 -12.16 16.24
C LYS A 127 3.66 -11.74 17.01
N GLU A 128 4.83 -11.79 16.37
CA GLU A 128 6.12 -11.51 17.02
C GLU A 128 6.24 -10.06 17.50
N SER A 129 5.78 -9.11 16.69
CA SER A 129 5.81 -7.68 17.03
C SER A 129 4.50 -7.19 17.66
N ARG A 130 3.48 -8.06 17.73
CA ARG A 130 2.12 -7.76 18.18
C ARG A 130 1.53 -6.52 17.48
N LYS A 131 1.81 -6.42 16.19
CA LYS A 131 1.36 -5.32 15.32
C LYS A 131 0.21 -5.77 14.45
N PHE A 132 -0.77 -4.90 14.32
CA PHE A 132 -1.83 -5.02 13.34
C PHE A 132 -1.66 -3.92 12.30
N ARG A 133 -1.67 -4.31 11.03
CA ARG A 133 -1.30 -3.45 9.90
C ARG A 133 -2.24 -3.66 8.74
N LEU A 134 -2.31 -2.68 7.87
CA LEU A 134 -2.78 -2.86 6.52
C LEU A 134 -1.57 -2.89 5.58
N ALA A 135 -1.40 -3.98 4.85
CA ALA A 135 -0.26 -4.19 3.97
C ALA A 135 -0.74 -4.45 2.54
N GLY A 136 -0.07 -3.90 1.56
CA GLY A 136 -0.32 -4.14 0.15
C GLY A 136 0.98 -4.21 -0.63
N SER A 137 0.89 -4.67 -1.88
CA SER A 137 2.07 -4.73 -2.73
C SER A 137 1.74 -4.49 -4.19
N LEU A 138 2.71 -3.97 -4.93
CA LEU A 138 2.67 -3.81 -6.38
C LEU A 138 3.85 -4.53 -7.03
N PRO A 139 3.69 -5.10 -8.23
CA PRO A 139 4.82 -5.56 -9.04
C PRO A 139 5.81 -4.40 -9.28
N ASN A 140 7.09 -4.64 -9.03
CA ASN A 140 8.16 -3.67 -9.24
C ASN A 140 8.62 -3.66 -10.71
N ARG A 141 7.67 -3.58 -11.64
CA ARG A 141 7.95 -3.67 -13.07
C ARG A 141 7.20 -2.58 -13.81
N ASP A 142 7.93 -1.69 -14.47
CA ASP A 142 7.39 -0.57 -15.24
C ASP A 142 6.41 0.28 -14.41
N ILE A 143 6.69 0.38 -13.11
CA ILE A 143 5.83 1.03 -12.14
C ILE A 143 5.81 2.54 -12.39
N LYS A 144 4.62 3.13 -12.33
CA LYS A 144 4.40 4.56 -12.53
C LYS A 144 4.05 5.25 -11.21
N PRO A 145 4.38 6.54 -11.04
CA PRO A 145 4.03 7.29 -9.84
C PRO A 145 2.54 7.23 -9.47
N VAL A 146 1.66 7.24 -10.48
CA VAL A 146 0.20 7.14 -10.27
C VAL A 146 -0.22 5.83 -9.60
N GLN A 147 0.49 4.72 -9.83
CA GLN A 147 0.17 3.43 -9.23
C GLN A 147 0.59 3.40 -7.75
N ILE A 148 1.77 3.94 -7.42
CA ILE A 148 2.18 4.08 -6.01
C ILE A 148 1.22 5.02 -5.27
N LYS A 149 0.85 6.14 -5.89
CA LYS A 149 -0.14 7.05 -5.30
C LYS A 149 -1.49 6.37 -5.07
N ALA A 150 -1.99 5.62 -6.05
CA ALA A 150 -3.26 4.89 -5.91
C ALA A 150 -3.23 3.88 -4.75
N LEU A 151 -2.11 3.16 -4.57
CA LEU A 151 -1.95 2.23 -3.43
C LEU A 151 -1.95 2.95 -2.08
N ILE A 152 -1.26 4.10 -1.99
CA ILE A 152 -1.26 4.93 -0.77
C ILE A 152 -2.68 5.45 -0.49
N ASP A 153 -3.36 5.98 -1.50
CA ASP A 153 -4.71 6.52 -1.38
C ASP A 153 -5.72 5.42 -0.97
N GLU A 154 -5.61 4.21 -1.55
CA GLU A 154 -6.41 3.04 -1.16
C GLU A 154 -6.19 2.69 0.31
N ALA A 155 -4.93 2.63 0.75
CA ALA A 155 -4.59 2.31 2.14
C ALA A 155 -5.12 3.36 3.12
N VAL A 156 -4.98 4.65 2.81
CA VAL A 156 -5.46 5.76 3.65
C VAL A 156 -6.99 5.73 3.74
N ASN A 157 -7.67 5.55 2.61
CA ASN A 157 -9.13 5.49 2.57
C ASN A 157 -9.66 4.28 3.35
N GLU A 158 -9.07 3.10 3.16
CA GLU A 158 -9.45 1.91 3.92
C GLU A 158 -9.24 2.14 5.43
N ALA A 159 -8.08 2.65 5.83
CA ALA A 159 -7.80 2.98 7.23
C ALA A 159 -8.81 3.96 7.84
N GLN A 160 -9.22 4.98 7.08
CA GLN A 160 -10.20 5.96 7.53
C GLN A 160 -11.59 5.34 7.72
N GLN A 161 -12.01 4.43 6.82
CA GLN A 161 -13.32 3.78 6.88
C GLN A 161 -13.42 2.72 7.97
N THR A 162 -12.30 2.11 8.36
CA THR A 162 -12.26 0.95 9.26
C THR A 162 -11.61 1.24 10.60
N GLN A 163 -11.67 2.48 11.09
CA GLN A 163 -11.05 2.80 12.38
C GLN A 163 -11.56 1.90 13.52
N HIS A 164 -12.77 1.37 13.46
CA HIS A 164 -13.29 0.40 14.44
C HIS A 164 -12.57 -0.96 14.41
N LEU A 165 -11.79 -1.28 13.37
CA LEU A 165 -11.01 -2.50 13.27
C LEU A 165 -9.62 -2.39 13.90
N TRP A 166 -9.06 -1.18 13.98
CA TRP A 166 -7.64 -1.02 14.37
C TRP A 166 -7.41 0.02 15.46
N ASN A 167 -8.35 0.93 15.71
CA ASN A 167 -8.23 1.96 16.74
C ASN A 167 -8.85 1.47 18.06
N PRO A 168 -8.05 1.23 19.12
CA PRO A 168 -8.57 0.73 20.40
C PRO A 168 -9.65 1.61 21.03
N ASN A 169 -9.63 2.91 20.78
CA ASN A 169 -10.62 3.85 21.29
C ASN A 169 -11.99 3.72 20.61
N LYS A 170 -12.05 3.00 19.48
CA LYS A 170 -13.28 2.74 18.71
C LYS A 170 -13.71 1.28 18.74
N TRP A 171 -12.97 0.41 19.42
CA TRP A 171 -13.43 -0.95 19.65
C TRP A 171 -14.68 -0.91 20.52
N ARG A 172 -15.68 -1.71 20.17
CA ARG A 172 -16.85 -1.88 21.03
C ARG A 172 -16.31 -2.42 22.35
N GLN A 173 -16.56 -1.70 23.44
CA GLN A 173 -16.34 -2.29 24.75
C GLN A 173 -17.33 -3.44 24.83
N GLN A 174 -16.84 -4.69 24.73
CA GLN A 174 -17.67 -5.83 25.04
C GLN A 174 -18.24 -5.58 26.43
N PRO A 175 -19.57 -5.59 26.63
CA PRO A 175 -20.12 -5.60 27.98
C PRO A 175 -19.42 -6.73 28.69
N ALA A 176 -18.78 -6.44 29.84
CA ALA A 176 -17.99 -7.38 30.60
C ALA A 176 -18.79 -8.69 30.65
N LYS A 177 -18.27 -9.72 29.99
CA LYS A 177 -18.95 -10.99 29.83
C LYS A 177 -19.31 -11.43 31.24
N ASP A 178 -20.59 -11.37 31.59
CA ASP A 178 -21.08 -11.67 32.94
C ASP A 178 -20.41 -12.96 33.36
N GLU A 179 -19.51 -12.83 34.35
CA GLU A 179 -18.78 -13.95 34.91
C GLU A 179 -19.87 -14.94 35.30
N PRO A 180 -19.89 -16.17 34.73
CA PRO A 180 -20.94 -17.12 35.06
C PRO A 180 -20.92 -17.24 36.58
N ALA A 181 -22.04 -16.85 37.21
CA ALA A 181 -22.18 -16.82 38.65
C ALA A 181 -21.57 -18.12 39.17
N LYS A 182 -20.50 -17.97 39.96
CA LYS A 182 -19.76 -19.06 40.59
C LYS A 182 -20.80 -20.09 41.01
N ALA A 183 -20.82 -21.25 40.37
CA ALA A 183 -21.82 -22.27 40.67
C ALA A 183 -21.80 -22.44 42.19
N PRO A 184 -22.96 -22.31 42.89
CA PRO A 184 -22.98 -22.41 44.33
C PRO A 184 -22.29 -23.72 44.69
N ASP A 185 -21.26 -23.60 45.53
CA ASP A 185 -20.48 -24.72 46.02
C ASP A 185 -21.48 -25.84 46.38
N GLN A 186 -21.44 -26.95 45.63
CA GLN A 186 -22.04 -28.21 46.07
C GLN A 186 -21.12 -28.76 47.16
N GLU A 187 -21.04 -28.02 48.26
CA GLU A 187 -20.64 -28.52 49.54
C GLU A 187 -21.90 -29.15 50.15
N GLU A 188 -21.73 -30.36 50.65
CA GLU A 188 -22.63 -31.00 51.62
C GLU A 188 -23.87 -31.75 51.09
N ALA A 189 -23.68 -33.03 50.74
CA ALA A 189 -24.61 -34.07 51.19
C ALA A 189 -23.96 -35.47 51.18
N ALA A 190 -24.05 -36.11 52.35
CA ALA A 190 -24.03 -37.55 52.62
C ALA A 190 -22.66 -38.24 52.84
N GLU A 191 -22.07 -37.90 53.97
CA GLU A 191 -21.56 -38.92 54.90
C GLU A 191 -22.72 -39.75 55.47
N GLN A 192 -22.43 -41.02 55.82
CA GLN A 192 -23.22 -42.00 56.59
C GLN A 192 -24.03 -43.05 55.79
N GLU A 193 -23.43 -44.24 55.63
CA GLU A 193 -24.05 -45.48 56.13
C GLU A 193 -22.97 -46.56 56.38
N ALA A 194 -22.82 -46.94 57.65
CA ALA A 194 -22.09 -48.13 58.11
C ALA A 194 -23.05 -49.34 58.15
N PRO A 195 -22.53 -50.58 58.03
CA PRO A 195 -22.25 -51.35 59.25
C PRO A 195 -20.88 -52.04 59.29
#